data_AF-A0A3B8U9P9-F1
#
_entry.id   AF-A0A3B8U9P9-F1
#
_cell.length_a   1.000
_cell.length_b   1.000
_cell.length_c   1.000
_cell.angle_alpha   90.00
_cell.angle_beta   90.00
_cell.angle_gamma   90.00
#
_symmetry.space_group_name_H-M   'P 1'
#
loop_
_entity.id
_entity.type
_entity.pdbx_description
1 polymer ?
#
loop_
_entity_poly.entity_id
_entity_poly.type
_entity_poly.pdbx_seq_one_letter_code
_entity_poly.pdbx_strand_id
1 'polypeptide(L)'
;MRPAPASDSGADLTACEFFAGGGLAGLGLHLGGAGFRTVLANDIDTAKARAFRANHPETPLIHDDVWAVTPDQVPGAPDLCWASSPCQDVSLAGARGGLKAQRSGAFWGFWKLMQ
;
A
#
# COMPACT_ATOMS: atom_id res chain seq x y z
N MET A 1 24.15 13.61 -27.00
CA MET A 1 22.93 12.87 -26.60
C MET A 1 23.38 11.47 -26.20
N ARG A 2 23.40 11.14 -24.90
CA ARG A 2 23.72 9.77 -24.46
C ARG A 2 22.48 8.91 -24.74
N PRO A 3 22.62 7.75 -25.41
CA PRO A 3 21.49 6.84 -25.55
C PRO A 3 21.02 6.41 -24.15
N ALA A 4 19.71 6.31 -23.96
CA ALA A 4 19.14 5.70 -22.76
C ALA A 4 19.67 4.25 -22.68
N PRO A 5 20.05 3.77 -21.48
CA PRO A 5 20.42 2.37 -21.33
C PRO A 5 19.23 1.49 -21.73
N ALA A 6 19.51 0.44 -22.50
CA ALA A 6 18.52 -0.55 -22.90
C ALA A 6 17.88 -1.17 -21.65
N SER A 7 16.55 -1.32 -21.67
CA SER A 7 15.78 -1.97 -20.61
C SER A 7 16.22 -3.44 -20.51
N ASP A 8 16.86 -3.78 -19.41
CA ASP A 8 17.18 -5.15 -19.07
C ASP A 8 15.88 -5.88 -18.71
N SER A 9 15.73 -7.12 -19.18
CA SER A 9 14.49 -7.92 -19.04
C SER A 9 14.42 -8.55 -17.63
N GLY A 10 14.57 -7.73 -16.60
CA GLY A 10 14.42 -8.13 -15.20
C GLY A 10 12.93 -8.22 -14.87
N ALA A 11 12.54 -9.27 -14.14
CA ALA A 11 11.15 -9.42 -13.69
C ALA A 11 10.65 -8.14 -13.02
N ASP A 12 9.48 -7.65 -13.43
CA ASP A 12 8.82 -6.50 -12.80
C ASP A 12 8.63 -6.77 -11.31
N LEU A 13 9.38 -6.09 -10.45
CA LEU A 13 9.15 -6.14 -9.00
C LEU A 13 7.73 -5.66 -8.70
N THR A 14 7.02 -6.40 -7.85
CA THR A 14 5.62 -6.13 -7.52
C THR A 14 5.46 -5.74 -6.06
N ALA A 15 4.54 -4.81 -5.81
CA ALA A 15 4.20 -4.38 -4.46
C ALA A 15 2.70 -4.37 -4.18
N CYS A 16 2.32 -4.67 -2.94
CA CYS A 16 1.00 -4.36 -2.40
C CYS A 16 1.08 -3.16 -1.47
N GLU A 17 0.14 -2.22 -1.59
CA GLU A 17 0.09 -0.99 -0.79
C GLU A 17 -1.13 -0.98 0.14
N PHE A 18 -0.91 -1.19 1.43
CA PHE A 18 -1.95 -1.16 2.47
C PHE A 18 -2.03 0.21 3.14
N PHE A 19 -3.25 0.61 3.50
CA PHE A 19 -3.53 1.98 3.96
C PHE A 19 -3.05 3.02 2.94
N ALA A 20 -3.30 2.75 1.66
CA ALA A 20 -2.66 3.43 0.54
C ALA A 20 -2.94 4.94 0.47
N GLY A 21 -4.05 5.37 1.05
CA GLY A 21 -4.53 6.73 0.94
C GLY A 21 -4.66 7.17 -0.52
N GLY A 22 -3.89 8.19 -0.93
CA GLY A 22 -3.84 8.66 -2.32
C GLY A 22 -2.89 7.88 -3.24
N GLY A 23 -2.22 6.83 -2.74
CA GLY A 23 -1.27 6.00 -3.50
C GLY A 23 0.10 6.65 -3.73
N LEU A 24 0.56 7.47 -2.78
CA LEU A 24 1.83 8.19 -2.93
C LEU A 24 3.05 7.28 -2.68
N ALA A 25 2.92 6.24 -1.84
CA ALA A 25 4.04 5.33 -1.62
C ALA A 25 4.30 4.51 -2.89
N GLY A 26 3.25 4.01 -3.54
CA GLY A 26 3.35 3.35 -4.85
C GLY A 26 4.04 4.22 -5.90
N LEU A 27 3.68 5.50 -6.01
CA LEU A 27 4.35 6.44 -6.94
C LEU A 27 5.85 6.57 -6.67
N GLY A 28 6.23 6.71 -5.39
CA GLY A 28 7.63 6.80 -5.00
C GLY A 28 8.41 5.51 -5.27
N LEU A 29 7.80 4.36 -4.97
CA LEU A 29 8.41 3.04 -5.15
C LEU A 29 8.54 2.64 -6.61
N HIS A 30 7.70 3.19 -7.51
CA HIS A 30 7.76 2.89 -8.93
C HIS A 30 9.05 3.35 -9.61
N LEU A 31 9.73 4.38 -9.07
CA LEU A 31 11.00 4.92 -9.58
C LEU A 31 11.01 5.13 -11.12
N GLY A 32 9.91 5.62 -11.67
CA GLY A 32 9.76 5.85 -13.11
C GLY A 32 9.78 4.57 -13.96
N GLY A 33 9.38 3.43 -13.40
CA GLY A 33 9.33 2.13 -14.08
C GLY A 33 10.46 1.18 -13.70
N ALA A 34 11.50 1.67 -13.02
CA ALA A 34 12.64 0.86 -12.61
C ALA A 34 12.48 0.22 -11.22
N GLY A 35 11.42 0.57 -10.49
CA GLY A 35 11.16 0.09 -9.13
C GLY A 35 9.99 -0.88 -9.06
N PHE A 36 9.21 -0.79 -7.97
CA PHE A 36 8.08 -1.68 -7.73
C PHE A 36 6.82 -1.18 -8.44
N ARG A 37 6.14 -2.07 -9.15
CA ARG A 37 4.80 -1.85 -9.67
C ARG A 37 3.76 -2.24 -8.62
N THR A 38 2.94 -1.30 -8.17
CA THR A 38 1.82 -1.62 -7.27
C THR A 38 0.79 -2.48 -8.00
N VAL A 39 0.55 -3.69 -7.51
CA VAL A 39 -0.39 -4.67 -8.10
C VAL A 39 -1.72 -4.74 -7.36
N LEU A 40 -1.77 -4.24 -6.12
CA LEU A 40 -2.96 -4.18 -5.29
C LEU A 40 -2.79 -3.05 -4.28
N ALA A 41 -3.88 -2.34 -4.00
CA ALA A 41 -3.97 -1.41 -2.89
C ALA A 41 -5.17 -1.71 -1.97
N ASN A 42 -5.07 -1.27 -0.71
CA ASN A 42 -6.18 -1.28 0.24
C ASN A 42 -6.28 0.07 1.00
N ASP A 43 -7.49 0.60 1.12
CA ASP A 43 -7.82 1.68 2.06
C ASP A 43 -9.32 1.66 2.39
N ILE A 44 -9.70 1.98 3.63
CA ILE A 44 -11.09 1.98 4.09
C ILE A 44 -11.80 3.32 3.82
N ASP A 45 -11.05 4.41 3.69
CA ASP A 45 -11.61 5.76 3.61
C ASP A 45 -12.14 6.08 2.21
N THR A 46 -13.40 6.51 2.12
CA THR A 46 -14.08 6.76 0.84
C THR A 46 -13.44 7.91 0.04
N ALA A 47 -13.01 8.98 0.71
CA ALA A 47 -12.40 10.11 0.02
C ALA A 47 -11.02 9.73 -0.53
N LYS A 48 -10.24 8.96 0.24
CA LYS A 48 -8.96 8.41 -0.21
C LYS A 48 -9.12 7.41 -1.35
N ALA A 49 -10.08 6.50 -1.25
CA ALA A 49 -10.38 5.53 -2.32
C ALA A 49 -10.75 6.23 -3.63
N ARG A 50 -11.54 7.32 -3.57
CA ARG A 50 -11.84 8.14 -4.74
C ARG A 50 -10.59 8.78 -5.33
N ALA A 51 -9.73 9.36 -4.49
CA ALA A 51 -8.47 9.98 -4.95
C ALA A 51 -7.52 8.94 -5.55
N PHE A 52 -7.39 7.77 -4.91
CA PHE A 52 -6.57 6.67 -5.39
C PHE A 52 -7.01 6.23 -6.79
N ARG A 53 -8.30 5.93 -6.98
CA ARG A 53 -8.84 5.50 -8.29
C ARG A 53 -8.67 6.56 -9.37
N ALA A 54 -8.77 7.84 -9.02
CA ALA A 54 -8.55 8.93 -9.98
C ALA A 54 -7.08 9.03 -10.42
N ASN A 55 -6.13 8.74 -9.51
CA ASN A 55 -4.70 8.85 -9.78
C ASN A 55 -4.09 7.56 -10.36
N HIS A 56 -4.68 6.40 -10.02
CA HIS A 56 -4.17 5.06 -10.33
C HIS A 56 -5.28 4.17 -10.92
N PRO A 57 -5.89 4.54 -12.07
CA PRO A 57 -7.08 3.87 -12.58
C PRO A 57 -6.86 2.39 -12.94
N GLU A 58 -5.63 2.01 -13.27
CA GLU A 58 -5.25 0.64 -13.65
C GLU A 58 -4.89 -0.25 -12.44
N THR A 59 -4.78 0.33 -11.24
CA THR A 59 -4.37 -0.41 -10.04
C THR A 59 -5.60 -0.85 -9.25
N PRO A 60 -5.80 -2.17 -9.04
CA PRO A 60 -6.90 -2.67 -8.21
C PRO A 60 -6.86 -2.10 -6.79
N LEU A 61 -8.02 -1.69 -6.28
CA LEU A 61 -8.21 -1.18 -4.92
C LEU A 61 -9.27 -1.98 -4.18
N ILE A 62 -8.88 -2.62 -3.08
CA ILE A 62 -9.80 -3.14 -2.07
C ILE A 62 -10.21 -1.97 -1.17
N HIS A 63 -11.40 -1.44 -1.42
CA HIS A 63 -11.98 -0.38 -0.58
C HIS A 63 -12.76 -0.99 0.59
N ASP A 64 -12.02 -1.48 1.58
CA ASP A 64 -12.57 -2.13 2.79
C ASP A 64 -11.59 -2.01 3.96
N ASP A 65 -12.02 -2.38 5.16
CA ASP A 65 -11.15 -2.54 6.32
C ASP A 65 -10.08 -3.61 6.03
N VAL A 66 -8.83 -3.31 6.39
CA VAL A 66 -7.71 -4.25 6.27
C VAL A 66 -7.96 -5.57 7.03
N TRP A 67 -8.78 -5.54 8.09
CA TRP A 67 -9.18 -6.73 8.85
C TRP A 67 -10.05 -7.71 8.04
N ALA A 68 -10.73 -7.21 7.00
CA ALA A 68 -11.57 -7.99 6.10
C ALA A 68 -10.80 -8.50 4.87
N VAL A 69 -9.59 -7.98 4.63
CA VAL A 69 -8.73 -8.47 3.55
C VAL A 69 -8.27 -9.89 3.88
N THR A 70 -8.23 -10.76 2.87
CA THR A 70 -7.75 -12.14 2.98
C THR A 70 -6.59 -12.40 2.02
N PRO A 71 -5.70 -13.38 2.31
CA PRO A 71 -4.54 -13.68 1.47
C PRO A 71 -4.90 -14.06 0.02
N ASP A 72 -6.05 -14.69 -0.21
CA ASP A 72 -6.55 -15.07 -1.54
C ASP A 72 -6.92 -13.87 -2.43
N GLN A 73 -7.12 -12.68 -1.83
CA GLN A 73 -7.31 -11.44 -2.58
C GLN A 73 -5.98 -10.80 -3.01
N VAL A 74 -4.84 -11.27 -2.49
CA VAL A 74 -3.50 -10.78 -2.84
C VAL A 74 -2.98 -11.51 -4.08
N PRO A 75 -2.63 -10.80 -5.17
CA PRO A 75 -2.14 -11.46 -6.39
C PRO A 75 -0.79 -12.15 -6.18
N GLY A 76 -0.77 -13.48 -6.24
CA GLY A 76 0.45 -14.27 -6.18
C GLY A 76 1.23 -14.03 -4.88
N ALA A 77 2.54 -13.85 -5.00
CA ALA A 77 3.42 -13.50 -3.88
C ALA A 77 4.18 -12.21 -4.25
N PRO A 78 3.75 -11.04 -3.77
CA PRO A 78 4.42 -9.78 -4.11
C PRO A 78 5.82 -9.71 -3.48
N ASP A 79 6.73 -9.01 -4.15
CA ASP A 79 8.10 -8.79 -3.65
C ASP A 79 8.15 -7.83 -2.45
N LEU A 80 7.12 -6.99 -2.30
CA LEU A 80 7.00 -6.00 -1.23
C LEU A 80 5.54 -5.83 -0.76
N CYS A 81 5.35 -5.80 0.55
CA CYS A 81 4.11 -5.31 1.17
C CYS A 81 4.42 -4.01 1.94
N TRP A 82 3.94 -2.89 1.43
CA TRP A 82 4.08 -1.58 2.08
C TRP A 82 2.81 -1.25 2.87
N ALA A 83 2.94 -0.76 4.10
CA ALA A 83 1.80 -0.39 4.94
C ALA A 83 1.98 1.00 5.58
N SER A 84 1.15 1.97 5.17
CA SER A 84 1.11 3.32 5.74
C SER A 84 0.12 3.41 6.91
N SER A 85 0.25 2.50 7.89
CA SER A 85 -0.75 2.31 8.93
C SER A 85 -1.00 3.58 9.77
N PRO A 86 -2.23 3.80 10.27
CA PRO A 86 -2.59 5.02 10.99
C PRO A 86 -1.74 5.20 12.26
N CYS A 87 -1.07 6.34 12.42
CA CYS A 87 -0.16 6.58 13.55
C CYS A 87 -0.76 7.44 14.67
N GLN A 88 -2.04 7.84 14.59
CA GLN A 88 -2.63 8.88 15.45
C GLN A 88 -2.57 8.54 16.93
N ASP A 89 -2.71 7.27 17.30
CA ASP A 89 -2.67 6.84 18.69
C ASP A 89 -1.24 6.56 19.22
N VAL A 90 -0.24 6.60 18.33
CA VAL A 90 1.20 6.41 18.63
C VAL A 90 1.93 7.76 18.66
N SER A 91 1.43 8.76 17.94
CA SER A 91 2.04 10.09 17.85
C SER A 91 2.10 10.80 19.21
N LEU A 92 3.16 11.60 19.40
CA LEU A 92 3.39 12.44 20.58
C LEU A 92 2.29 13.50 20.77
N ALA A 93 1.66 13.90 19.66
CA ALA A 93 0.52 14.82 19.58
C ALA A 93 -0.84 14.11 19.71
N GLY A 94 -0.86 12.78 19.86
CA GLY A 94 -2.06 11.96 20.01
C GLY A 94 -2.29 11.49 21.45
N ALA A 95 -3.32 10.64 21.63
CA ALA A 95 -3.75 10.15 22.95
C ALA A 95 -2.82 9.11 23.59
N ARG A 96 -1.72 8.73 22.93
CA ARG A 96 -0.74 7.72 23.37
C ARG A 96 -1.35 6.35 23.74
N GLY A 97 -2.43 5.97 23.07
CA GLY A 97 -3.04 4.65 23.22
C GLY A 97 -2.17 3.49 22.69
N GLY A 98 -1.09 3.80 21.98
CA GLY A 98 -0.16 2.81 21.41
C GLY A 98 -0.84 1.95 20.36
N LEU A 99 -0.22 0.84 19.93
CA LEU A 99 -0.75 -0.08 18.91
C LEU A 99 -1.97 -0.91 19.37
N LYS A 100 -2.45 -0.71 20.61
CA LYS A 100 -3.65 -1.36 21.14
C LYS A 100 -4.91 -0.52 20.96
N ALA A 101 -4.76 0.74 20.57
CA ALA A 101 -5.86 1.65 20.33
C ALA A 101 -6.52 1.39 18.96
N GLN A 102 -7.73 1.91 18.77
CA GLN A 102 -8.59 1.55 17.65
C GLN A 102 -7.96 1.85 16.27
N ARG A 103 -7.27 2.99 16.10
CA ARG A 103 -6.76 3.39 14.77
C ARG A 103 -5.38 2.81 14.50
N SER A 104 -4.47 2.93 15.45
CA SER A 104 -3.13 2.32 15.36
C SER A 104 -3.17 0.78 15.38
N GLY A 105 -4.19 0.19 16.00
CA GLY A 105 -4.40 -1.25 16.04
C GLY A 105 -4.71 -1.86 14.67
N ALA A 106 -5.08 -1.05 13.68
CA ALA A 106 -5.25 -1.51 12.30
C ALA A 106 -3.97 -2.16 11.73
N PHE A 107 -2.78 -1.77 12.24
CA PHE A 107 -1.51 -2.44 11.94
C PHE A 107 -1.59 -3.97 12.15
N TRP A 108 -2.31 -4.45 13.17
CA TRP A 108 -2.43 -5.88 13.44
C TRP A 108 -3.29 -6.61 12.41
N GLY A 109 -4.27 -5.93 11.80
CA GLY A 109 -5.02 -6.49 10.67
C GLY A 109 -4.11 -6.75 9.48
N PHE A 110 -3.22 -5.79 9.16
CA PHE A 110 -2.17 -5.98 8.17
C PHE A 110 -1.18 -7.10 8.57
N TRP A 111 -0.70 -7.12 9.82
CA TRP A 111 0.26 -8.15 10.26
C TRP A 111 -0.32 -9.57 10.21
N LYS A 112 -1.63 -9.73 10.42
CA LYS A 112 -2.33 -11.00 10.25
C LYS A 112 -2.22 -11.55 8.82
N LEU A 113 -2.18 -10.68 7.80
CA LEU A 113 -2.01 -11.08 6.41
C LEU A 113 -0.61 -11.60 6.08
N MET A 114 0.39 -11.22 6.88
CA MET A 114 1.81 -11.54 6.63
C MET A 114 2.27 -12.83 7.34
N GLN A 115 1.40 -13.46 8.12
CA GLN A 115 1.65 -14.74 8.81
C GLN A 115 1.23 -15.92 7.95
#